data_AF-A0AAD7K5D5-F1
#
_entry.id   AF-A0AAD7K5D5-F1
#
_cell.length_a   1.000
_cell.length_b   1.000
_cell.length_c   1.000
_cell.angle_alpha   90.00
_cell.angle_beta   90.00
_cell.angle_gamma   90.00
#
_symmetry.space_group_name_H-M   'P 1'
#
loop_
_entity.id
_entity.type
_entity.pdbx_description
1 polymer ?
#
loop_
_entity_poly.entity_id
_entity_poly.type
_entity_poly.pdbx_seq_one_letter_code
_entity_poly.pdbx_strand_id
1 'polypeptide(L)'
;MRVFRLDAFTSLSDATLLAIFEACPRIEMVQLTGHDKSEGKVTGTALKQLARMPSWAPNLKALYLLDQTYKLTASVKALSAARPSLWIFTGETLGESMSAQIVASMDGGADTHTWLGGKIVSISNDSGTLASGGYDSMDPW
;
A
#
# COMPACT_ATOMS: atom_id res chain seq x y z
N MET A 1 17.86 -2.83 13.10
CA MET A 1 16.52 -3.22 12.62
C MET A 1 16.53 -3.25 11.10
N ARG A 2 16.07 -4.35 10.48
CA ARG A 2 15.99 -4.51 9.01
C ARG A 2 14.56 -4.46 8.47
N VAL A 3 13.61 -4.91 9.27
CA VAL A 3 12.19 -5.00 8.91
C VAL A 3 11.39 -4.31 9.99
N PHE A 4 10.42 -3.50 9.59
CA PHE A 4 9.45 -2.86 10.47
C PHE A 4 8.06 -3.05 9.90
N ARG A 5 7.17 -3.70 10.65
CA ARG A 5 5.77 -3.95 10.27
C ARG A 5 4.86 -3.40 11.34
N LEU A 6 3.87 -2.63 10.92
CA LEU A 6 2.76 -2.19 11.75
C LEU A 6 1.49 -2.43 10.95
N ASP A 7 0.70 -3.39 11.42
CA ASP A 7 -0.53 -3.82 10.76
C ASP A 7 -1.76 -3.27 11.50
N ALA A 8 -2.77 -2.81 10.74
CA ALA A 8 -4.03 -2.26 11.27
C ALA A 8 -3.90 -0.99 12.13
N PHE A 9 -2.90 -0.14 11.84
CA PHE A 9 -2.68 1.09 12.60
C PHE A 9 -3.20 2.32 11.85
N THR A 10 -4.22 2.94 12.42
CA THR A 10 -4.95 4.07 11.81
C THR A 10 -4.38 5.44 12.21
N SER A 11 -3.59 5.47 13.28
CA SER A 11 -3.02 6.72 13.83
C SER A 11 -1.59 7.01 13.37
N LEU A 12 -1.02 6.16 12.51
CA LEU A 12 0.32 6.40 11.97
C LEU A 12 0.30 7.54 10.97
N SER A 13 1.23 8.48 11.17
CA SER A 13 1.36 9.69 10.36
C SER A 13 2.75 9.76 9.73
N ASP A 14 2.96 10.78 8.89
CA ASP A 14 4.27 11.10 8.34
C ASP A 14 5.37 11.22 9.41
N ALA A 15 5.05 11.71 10.62
CA ALA A 15 6.03 11.84 11.71
C ALA A 15 6.64 10.48 12.10
N THR A 16 5.83 9.42 12.10
CA THR A 16 6.32 8.07 12.41
C THR A 16 7.25 7.55 11.31
N LEU A 17 6.85 7.73 10.05
CA LEU A 17 7.69 7.34 8.91
C LEU A 17 9.03 8.08 8.91
N LEU A 18 9.01 9.39 9.19
CA LEU A 18 10.22 10.21 9.29
C LEU A 18 11.17 9.69 10.37
N ALA A 19 10.66 9.46 11.58
CA ALA A 19 11.46 8.94 12.69
C ALA A 19 12.09 7.59 12.36
N ILE A 20 11.37 6.70 11.66
CA ILE A 20 11.89 5.41 11.21
C ILE A 20 13.02 5.60 10.20
N PHE A 21 12.80 6.42 9.16
CA PHE A 21 13.79 6.61 8.10
C PHE A 21 15.08 7.26 8.59
N GLU A 22 14.97 8.18 9.55
CA GLU A 22 16.09 8.86 10.18
C GLU A 22 16.84 7.95 11.16
N ALA A 23 16.12 7.29 12.09
CA ALA A 23 16.75 6.51 13.15
C ALA A 23 17.27 5.14 12.68
N CYS A 24 16.80 4.61 11.55
CA CYS A 24 17.06 3.24 11.13
C CYS A 24 17.78 3.14 9.77
N PRO A 25 19.09 3.43 9.68
CA PRO A 25 19.83 3.41 8.41
C PRO A 25 19.97 2.01 7.78
N ARG A 26 19.79 0.95 8.57
CA ARG A 26 19.86 -0.45 8.10
C ARG A 26 18.50 -1.03 7.75
N ILE A 27 17.44 -0.23 7.72
CA ILE A 27 16.11 -0.70 7.37
C ILE A 27 16.05 -1.06 5.88
N GLU A 28 15.48 -2.22 5.60
CA GLU A 28 15.31 -2.78 4.25
C GLU A 28 13.84 -2.85 3.85
N MET A 29 12.94 -2.99 4.82
CA MET A 29 11.51 -3.06 4.60
C MET A 29 10.71 -2.29 5.66
N VAL A 30 9.76 -1.48 5.21
CA VAL A 30 8.75 -0.83 6.05
C VAL A 30 7.37 -1.22 5.53
N GLN A 31 6.51 -1.71 6.39
CA GLN A 31 5.11 -1.99 6.08
C GLN A 31 4.21 -1.29 7.07
N LEU A 32 3.35 -0.42 6.54
CA LEU A 32 2.28 0.23 7.25
C LEU A 32 0.96 -0.11 6.56
N THR A 33 0.07 -0.79 7.28
CA THR A 33 -1.29 -1.04 6.81
C THR A 33 -2.29 -0.31 7.68
N GLY A 34 -3.30 0.29 7.03
CA GLY A 34 -4.42 0.94 7.70
C GLY A 34 -5.47 -0.07 8.16
N HIS A 35 -6.63 0.44 8.53
CA HIS A 35 -7.81 -0.37 8.86
C HIS A 35 -8.91 0.02 7.87
N ASP A 36 -9.64 -0.98 7.34
CA ASP A 36 -10.71 -0.86 6.33
C ASP A 36 -11.76 0.26 6.61
N LYS A 37 -11.93 0.67 7.86
CA LYS A 37 -12.94 1.63 8.34
C LYS A 37 -12.39 3.01 8.68
N SER A 38 -11.07 3.20 8.67
CA SER A 38 -10.49 4.53 8.88
C SER A 38 -9.17 4.68 8.15
N GLU A 39 -9.15 5.65 7.24
CA GLU A 39 -7.98 6.02 6.46
C GLU A 39 -6.78 6.34 7.38
N GLY A 40 -5.61 5.78 7.06
CA GLY A 40 -4.37 6.12 7.75
C GLY A 40 -3.97 7.58 7.55
N LYS A 41 -3.21 8.17 8.48
CA LYS A 41 -2.89 9.62 8.49
C LYS A 41 -1.64 10.00 7.69
N VAL A 42 -1.18 9.14 6.77
CA VAL A 42 -0.01 9.43 5.94
C VAL A 42 -0.42 10.34 4.79
N THR A 43 0.19 11.52 4.72
CA THR A 43 -0.08 12.58 3.73
C THR A 43 0.95 12.63 2.59
N GLY A 44 2.05 11.88 2.73
CA GLY A 44 3.12 11.81 1.73
C GLY A 44 4.24 12.83 1.93
N THR A 45 4.18 13.62 3.01
CA THR A 45 5.24 14.56 3.39
C THR A 45 6.53 13.82 3.75
N ALA A 46 6.42 12.69 4.46
CA ALA A 46 7.55 11.82 4.78
C ALA A 46 8.20 11.25 3.51
N LEU A 47 7.39 10.86 2.53
CA LEU A 47 7.88 10.29 1.26
C LEU A 47 8.65 11.33 0.44
N LYS A 48 8.15 12.58 0.41
CA LYS A 48 8.85 13.69 -0.24
C LYS A 48 10.19 13.99 0.44
N GLN A 49 10.25 13.93 1.77
CA GLN A 49 11.50 14.12 2.50
C GLN A 49 12.49 12.96 2.24
N LEU A 50 12.01 11.72 2.25
CA LEU A 50 12.81 10.54 1.94
C LEU A 50 13.41 10.60 0.52
N ALA A 51 12.66 11.12 -0.45
CA ALA A 51 13.12 11.33 -1.82
C ALA A 51 14.26 12.38 -1.90
N ARG A 52 14.25 13.37 -1.02
CA ARG A 52 15.27 14.45 -0.96
C ARG A 52 16.49 14.09 -0.14
N MET A 53 16.42 13.08 0.71
CA MET A 53 17.49 12.68 1.63
C MET A 53 17.97 11.25 1.34
N PRO A 54 18.96 11.06 0.44
CA PRO A 54 19.48 9.73 0.10
C PRO A 54 20.14 9.01 1.29
N SER A 55 20.64 9.76 2.27
CA SER A 55 21.26 9.23 3.49
C SER A 55 20.27 8.57 4.45
N TRP A 56 18.97 8.84 4.30
CA TRP A 56 17.92 8.26 5.15
C TRP A 56 17.44 6.93 4.59
N ALA A 57 17.41 5.90 5.45
CA ALA A 57 17.07 4.53 5.05
C ALA A 57 17.72 4.12 3.69
N PRO A 58 19.04 4.22 3.53
CA PRO A 58 19.72 4.02 2.25
C PRO A 58 19.59 2.58 1.72
N ASN A 59 19.30 1.63 2.62
CA ASN A 59 19.13 0.22 2.30
C ASN A 59 17.67 -0.18 2.08
N LEU A 60 16.73 0.78 2.08
CA LEU A 60 15.31 0.49 1.92
C LEU A 60 15.04 -0.06 0.52
N LYS A 61 14.51 -1.29 0.47
CA LYS A 61 14.19 -2.01 -0.78
C LYS A 61 12.69 -2.10 -1.01
N ALA A 62 11.90 -2.16 0.06
CA ALA A 62 10.45 -2.32 -0.03
C ALA A 62 9.71 -1.42 0.97
N LEU A 63 8.65 -0.77 0.49
CA LEU A 63 7.77 0.10 1.26
C LEU A 63 6.32 -0.26 0.96
N TYR A 64 5.58 -0.75 1.96
CA TYR A 64 4.15 -1.06 1.85
C TYR A 64 3.34 0.02 2.57
N LEU A 65 2.44 0.66 1.83
CA LEU A 65 1.50 1.69 2.29
C LEU A 65 0.09 1.31 1.84
N LEU A 66 -0.44 0.25 2.46
CA LEU A 66 -1.76 -0.29 2.13
C LEU A 66 -2.83 0.33 3.05
N ASP A 67 -4.04 0.50 2.53
CA ASP A 67 -5.18 1.10 3.22
C ASP A 67 -4.86 2.50 3.78
N GLN A 68 -4.03 3.22 3.02
CA GLN A 68 -3.66 4.61 3.29
C GLN A 68 -4.42 5.54 2.33
N THR A 69 -4.49 6.83 2.67
CA THR A 69 -5.24 7.81 1.87
C THR A 69 -4.88 7.79 0.38
N TYR A 70 -5.88 7.97 -0.49
CA TYR A 70 -5.73 8.05 -1.95
C TYR A 70 -4.82 9.19 -2.44
N LYS A 71 -4.37 10.09 -1.56
CA LYS A 71 -3.59 11.29 -1.90
C LYS A 71 -2.08 11.05 -2.05
N LEU A 72 -1.62 9.80 -1.94
CA LEU A 72 -0.20 9.47 -1.92
C LEU A 72 0.46 9.35 -3.31
N THR A 73 -0.32 9.16 -4.38
CA THR A 73 0.15 8.86 -5.74
C THR A 73 1.29 9.77 -6.22
N ALA A 74 1.16 11.10 -6.05
CA ALA A 74 2.20 12.03 -6.50
C ALA A 74 3.51 11.88 -5.71
N SER A 75 3.41 11.69 -4.40
CA SER A 75 4.57 11.52 -3.52
C SER A 75 5.27 10.17 -3.69
N VAL A 76 4.49 9.11 -3.92
CA VAL A 76 4.99 7.76 -4.21
C VAL A 76 5.71 7.74 -5.56
N LYS A 77 5.12 8.35 -6.59
CA LYS A 77 5.77 8.51 -7.90
C LYS A 77 7.11 9.22 -7.78
N ALA A 78 7.16 10.34 -7.06
CA ALA A 78 8.39 11.10 -6.85
C ALA A 78 9.45 10.30 -6.10
N LEU A 79 9.06 9.58 -5.03
CA LEU A 79 9.96 8.74 -4.26
C LEU A 79 10.51 7.57 -5.09
N SER A 80 9.64 6.88 -5.83
CA SER A 80 10.02 5.77 -6.71
C SER A 80 10.96 6.23 -7.84
N ALA A 81 10.79 7.45 -8.35
CA ALA A 81 11.72 8.04 -9.33
C ALA A 81 13.08 8.40 -8.71
N ALA A 82 13.09 8.94 -7.48
CA ALA A 82 14.32 9.26 -6.76
C ALA A 82 15.10 8.02 -6.30
N ARG A 83 14.41 6.90 -6.07
CA ARG A 83 14.98 5.63 -5.61
C ARG A 83 14.56 4.50 -6.56
N PRO A 84 15.22 4.34 -7.72
CA PRO A 84 14.77 3.42 -8.75
C PRO A 84 14.81 1.93 -8.34
N SER A 85 15.57 1.58 -7.30
CA SER A 85 15.62 0.23 -6.73
C SER A 85 14.57 -0.03 -5.63
N LEU A 86 13.79 0.98 -5.23
CA LEU A 86 12.78 0.88 -4.17
C LEU A 86 11.44 0.44 -4.76
N TRP A 87 10.93 -0.68 -4.25
CA TRP A 87 9.59 -1.18 -4.51
C TRP A 87 8.61 -0.52 -3.56
N ILE A 88 7.57 0.12 -4.10
CA ILE A 88 6.52 0.74 -3.28
C ILE A 88 5.18 0.13 -3.62
N PHE A 89 4.49 -0.39 -2.62
CA PHE A 89 3.17 -1.02 -2.73
C PHE A 89 2.13 -0.08 -2.11
N THR A 90 1.10 0.26 -2.86
CA THR A 90 0.00 1.13 -2.42
C THR A 90 -1.33 0.55 -2.84
N GLY A 91 -2.42 0.91 -2.18
CA GLY A 91 -3.76 0.49 -2.60
C GLY A 91 -4.60 0.07 -1.41
N GLU A 92 -5.72 -0.54 -1.71
CA GLU A 92 -6.67 -1.04 -0.71
C GLU A 92 -6.55 -2.56 -0.61
N THR A 93 -6.73 -3.10 0.58
CA THR A 93 -6.84 -4.53 0.83
C THR A 93 -8.28 -4.88 1.16
N LEU A 94 -8.74 -6.03 0.67
CA LEU A 94 -10.07 -6.52 1.05
C LEU A 94 -10.05 -6.99 2.49
N GLY A 95 -11.10 -6.59 3.23
CA GLY A 95 -11.38 -7.22 4.51
C GLY A 95 -11.71 -8.70 4.32
N GLU A 96 -11.29 -9.55 5.26
CA GLU A 96 -11.49 -11.01 5.17
C GLU A 96 -12.96 -11.43 5.35
N SER A 97 -13.83 -10.52 5.80
CA SER A 97 -15.25 -10.83 6.04
C SER A 97 -16.00 -11.20 4.76
N MET A 98 -16.94 -12.14 4.86
CA MET A 98 -17.78 -12.56 3.73
C MET A 98 -18.53 -11.38 3.10
N SER A 99 -18.97 -10.41 3.91
CA SER A 99 -19.57 -9.16 3.43
C SER A 99 -18.62 -8.32 2.60
N ALA A 100 -17.36 -8.16 3.04
CA ALA A 100 -16.35 -7.40 2.30
C ALA A 100 -16.02 -8.07 0.96
N GLN A 101 -15.94 -9.41 0.94
CA GLN A 101 -15.72 -10.16 -0.30
C GLN A 101 -16.90 -10.08 -1.28
N ILE A 102 -18.14 -10.09 -0.79
CA ILE A 102 -19.34 -9.91 -1.62
C ILE A 102 -19.35 -8.50 -2.25
N VAL A 103 -19.15 -7.46 -1.44
CA VAL A 103 -19.13 -6.07 -1.94
C VAL A 103 -18.02 -5.88 -2.97
N ALA A 104 -16.82 -6.39 -2.69
CA ALA A 104 -15.70 -6.35 -3.62
C ALA A 104 -16.05 -7.00 -4.97
N SER A 105 -16.71 -8.17 -4.95
CA SER A 105 -17.12 -8.83 -6.19
C SER A 105 -18.16 -8.05 -7.01
N MET A 106 -18.92 -7.15 -6.36
CA MET A 106 -19.92 -6.30 -7.02
C MET A 106 -19.32 -4.97 -7.51
N ASP A 107 -18.40 -4.37 -6.75
CA ASP A 107 -17.84 -3.04 -7.01
C ASP A 107 -16.51 -3.07 -7.80
N GLY A 108 -16.03 -4.26 -8.17
CA GLY A 108 -14.85 -4.43 -9.03
C GLY A 108 -13.53 -4.70 -8.30
N GLY A 109 -13.59 -5.09 -7.02
CA GLY A 109 -12.45 -5.50 -6.21
C GLY A 109 -11.71 -4.36 -5.52
N ALA A 110 -10.58 -4.69 -4.90
CA ALA A 110 -9.61 -3.73 -4.40
C ALA A 110 -8.33 -3.77 -5.23
N ASP A 111 -7.88 -2.60 -5.67
CA ASP A 111 -6.68 -2.47 -6.48
C ASP A 111 -5.45 -2.15 -5.62
N THR A 112 -4.39 -2.89 -5.88
CA THR A 112 -3.05 -2.64 -5.34
C THR A 112 -2.09 -2.32 -6.48
N HIS A 113 -1.37 -1.22 -6.34
CA HIS A 113 -0.40 -0.70 -7.30
C HIS A 113 1.02 -0.91 -6.78
N THR A 114 1.87 -1.49 -7.62
CA THR A 114 3.31 -1.61 -7.38
C THR A 114 4.06 -0.57 -8.20
N TRP A 115 4.86 0.27 -7.54
CA TRP A 115 5.66 1.32 -8.14
C TRP A 115 7.15 0.98 -8.12
N LEU A 116 7.81 1.20 -9.26
CA LEU A 116 9.26 1.05 -9.42
C LEU A 116 9.76 2.06 -10.46
N GLY A 117 10.85 2.77 -10.16
CA GLY A 117 11.44 3.75 -11.07
C GLY A 117 10.48 4.86 -11.52
N GLY A 118 9.50 5.25 -10.68
CA GLY A 118 8.52 6.30 -10.99
C GLY A 118 7.37 5.87 -11.89
N LYS A 119 7.22 4.56 -12.15
CA LYS A 119 6.13 3.97 -12.94
C LYS A 119 5.40 2.91 -12.13
N ILE A 120 4.13 2.69 -12.43
CA ILE A 120 3.40 1.51 -11.97
C ILE A 120 3.86 0.34 -12.84
N VAL A 121 4.39 -0.71 -12.22
CA VAL A 121 4.90 -1.91 -12.90
C VAL A 121 3.96 -3.11 -12.76
N SER A 122 3.06 -3.07 -11.79
CA SER A 122 2.02 -4.08 -11.60
C SER A 122 0.80 -3.46 -10.94
N ILE A 123 -0.37 -3.90 -11.38
CA ILE A 123 -1.67 -3.66 -10.77
C ILE A 123 -2.22 -5.04 -10.45
N SER A 124 -2.52 -5.30 -9.17
CA SER A 124 -3.20 -6.51 -8.73
C SER A 124 -4.57 -6.13 -8.21
N ASN A 125 -5.58 -6.81 -8.75
CA ASN A 125 -6.97 -6.68 -8.32
C ASN A 125 -7.32 -7.90 -7.46
N ASP A 126 -7.79 -7.63 -6.25
CA ASP A 126 -8.44 -8.64 -5.41
C ASP A 126 -9.95 -8.50 -5.60
N SER A 127 -10.55 -9.40 -6.38
CA SER A 127 -11.96 -9.34 -6.80
C SER A 127 -12.94 -10.04 -5.84
N GLY A 128 -12.44 -10.58 -4.71
CA GLY A 128 -13.24 -11.40 -3.81
C GLY A 128 -13.53 -12.80 -4.36
N THR A 129 -13.64 -13.80 -3.46
CA THR A 129 -13.69 -15.21 -3.86
C THR A 129 -14.99 -15.67 -4.52
N LEU A 130 -16.04 -14.82 -4.53
CA LEU A 130 -17.36 -15.17 -5.07
C LEU A 130 -17.53 -14.82 -6.57
N ALA A 131 -16.61 -14.06 -7.17
CA ALA A 131 -16.67 -13.69 -8.58
C ALA A 131 -16.42 -14.85 -9.56
N SER A 132 -15.86 -15.98 -9.10
CA SER A 132 -15.59 -17.17 -9.94
C SER A 132 -16.71 -18.22 -9.93
N GLY A 133 -17.87 -17.92 -9.34
CA GLY A 133 -19.07 -18.75 -9.47
C GLY A 133 -19.85 -18.33 -10.70
N GLY A 134 -19.61 -18.99 -11.84
CA GLY A 134 -20.52 -18.87 -12.97
C GLY A 134 -21.95 -19.15 -12.50
N TYR A 135 -22.86 -18.19 -12.73
CA TYR A 135 -24.28 -18.50 -12.80
C TYR A 135 -24.45 -19.41 -14.01
N ASP A 136 -24.20 -20.71 -13.82
CA ASP A 136 -24.68 -21.72 -14.73
C ASP A 136 -26.19 -21.62 -14.67
N SER A 137 -26.75 -21.16 -15.78
CA SER A 137 -28.18 -21.04 -16.04
C SER A 137 -28.87 -22.35 -15.70
N MET A 138 -29.49 -22.42 -14.51
CA MET A 138 -30.54 -23.39 -14.25
C MET A 138 -31.82 -22.87 -14.87
N ASP A 139 -32.15 -23.42 -16.04
CA ASP A 139 -33.47 -23.32 -16.65
C ASP A 139 -34.56 -23.67 -15.63
N PRO A 140 -35.61 -22.85 -15.48
CA PRO A 140 -36.81 -23.30 -14.79
C PRO A 140 -37.59 -24.23 -15.73
N TRP A 141 -37.93 -25.41 -15.22
CA TRP A 141 -38.81 -26.40 -15.83
C TRP A 141 -40.08 -25.80 -16.44
#